data_AF-Q3IGR2-F1
#
_entry.id   AF-Q3IGR2-F1
#
_cell.length_a   1.000
_cell.length_b   1.000
_cell.length_c   1.000
_cell.angle_alpha   90.00
_cell.angle_beta   90.00
_cell.angle_gamma   90.00
#
_symmetry.space_group_name_H-M   'P 1'
#
loop_
_entity.id
_entity.type
_entity.pdbx_description
1 polymer ?
#
loop_
_entity_poly.entity_id
_entity_poly.type
_entity_poly.pdbx_seq_one_letter_code
_entity_poly.pdbx_strand_id
1 'polypeptide(L)'
;MKVKDKNKVLQAANFIEELAWLLNSKKKIDLENVSELLRHQVEPNQSVVSETKQANKLSHYIGVLPFLLQDKELFRTNKDIIEFAENLFSIQMTRNDRRSRYELVGFIVTEIIKVDEEKLLSIMNSLSVLTESDDKLVQFRKTRNDIDFSWNEAISKLNKS
;
A
#
# COMPACT_ATOMS: atom_id res chain seq x y z
N MET A 1 -35.43 21.96 47.58
CA MET A 1 -34.49 21.90 46.43
C MET A 1 -35.06 22.77 45.30
N LYS A 2 -34.42 23.90 45.00
CA LYS A 2 -34.98 24.98 44.15
C LYS A 2 -35.04 24.52 42.69
N VAL A 3 -36.14 24.84 41.98
CA VAL A 3 -36.49 24.44 40.60
C VAL A 3 -35.34 24.62 39.58
N LYS A 4 -34.42 25.56 39.82
CA LYS A 4 -33.25 25.85 38.96
C LYS A 4 -32.23 24.70 38.89
N ASP A 5 -32.10 23.89 39.96
CA ASP A 5 -31.20 22.74 39.97
C ASP A 5 -31.81 21.54 39.23
N LYS A 6 -33.14 21.39 39.26
CA LYS A 6 -33.84 20.31 38.51
C LYS A 6 -33.67 20.47 37.00
N ASN A 7 -33.76 21.70 36.48
CA ASN A 7 -33.56 21.95 35.05
C ASN A 7 -32.11 21.68 34.61
N LYS A 8 -31.11 21.98 35.45
CA LYS A 8 -29.71 21.65 35.16
C LYS A 8 -29.46 20.14 35.15
N VAL A 9 -30.06 19.44 36.10
CA VAL A 9 -29.99 17.96 36.15
C VAL A 9 -30.65 17.34 34.93
N LEU A 10 -31.79 17.87 34.49
CA LEU A 10 -32.47 17.40 33.28
C LEU A 10 -31.67 17.68 32.00
N GLN A 11 -31.06 18.86 31.90
CA GLN A 11 -30.16 19.20 30.79
C GLN A 11 -28.94 18.27 30.73
N ALA A 12 -28.34 17.96 31.89
CA ALA A 12 -27.23 17.01 31.95
C ALA A 12 -27.66 15.59 31.56
N ALA A 13 -28.86 15.16 31.97
CA ALA A 13 -29.41 13.86 31.60
C ALA A 13 -29.64 13.75 30.08
N ASN A 14 -30.28 14.76 29.48
CA ASN A 14 -30.52 14.80 28.03
C ASN A 14 -29.22 14.78 27.23
N PHE A 15 -28.20 15.53 27.69
CA PHE A 15 -26.88 15.53 27.04
C PHE A 15 -26.21 14.15 27.06
N ILE A 16 -26.28 13.44 28.20
CA ILE A 16 -25.74 12.08 28.32
C ILE A 16 -26.50 11.12 27.39
N GLU A 17 -27.81 11.28 27.26
CA GLU A 17 -28.64 10.47 26.37
C GLU A 17 -28.32 10.70 24.88
N GLU A 18 -28.12 11.96 24.48
CA GLU A 18 -27.67 12.34 23.14
C GLU A 18 -26.27 11.77 22.82
N LEU A 19 -25.33 11.83 23.77
CA LEU A 19 -24.01 11.22 23.61
C LEU A 19 -24.10 9.70 23.48
N ALA A 20 -24.92 9.05 24.30
CA ALA A 20 -25.14 7.61 24.22
C ALA A 20 -25.73 7.21 22.87
N TRP A 21 -26.70 7.99 22.36
CA TRP A 21 -27.27 7.78 21.03
C TRP A 21 -26.25 7.97 19.92
N LEU A 22 -25.41 9.00 20.00
CA LEU A 22 -24.36 9.26 19.02
C LEU A 22 -23.35 8.10 18.96
N LEU A 23 -22.86 7.65 20.12
CA LEU A 23 -21.95 6.51 20.22
C LEU A 23 -22.59 5.22 19.68
N ASN A 24 -23.87 5.00 19.98
CA ASN A 24 -24.60 3.82 19.53
C ASN A 24 -24.92 3.87 18.01
N SER A 25 -25.23 5.05 17.47
CA SER A 25 -25.49 5.27 16.03
C SER A 25 -24.23 5.06 15.18
N LYS A 26 -23.06 5.30 15.78
CA LYS A 26 -21.74 5.11 15.17
C LYS A 26 -21.10 3.77 15.55
N LYS A 27 -21.88 2.74 15.92
CA LYS A 27 -21.39 1.38 16.27
C LYS A 27 -20.45 0.70 15.25
N LYS A 28 -20.39 1.21 14.01
CA LYS A 28 -19.45 0.74 12.96
C LYS A 28 -18.12 1.49 12.95
N ILE A 29 -17.99 2.58 13.71
CA ILE A 29 -16.76 3.32 13.86
C ILE A 29 -16.05 2.72 15.06
N ASP A 30 -14.96 2.01 14.78
CA ASP A 30 -14.05 1.56 15.80
C ASP A 30 -13.29 2.78 16.35
N LEU A 31 -13.81 3.33 17.45
CA LEU A 31 -13.28 4.54 18.09
C LEU A 31 -11.85 4.34 18.60
N GLU A 32 -11.46 3.10 18.89
CA GLU A 32 -10.09 2.75 19.28
C GLU A 32 -9.15 2.99 18.10
N ASN A 33 -9.48 2.41 16.93
CA ASN A 33 -8.74 2.61 15.69
C ASN A 33 -8.74 4.07 15.21
N VAL A 34 -9.86 4.80 15.34
CA VAL A 34 -9.91 6.22 14.98
C VAL A 34 -9.03 7.07 15.88
N SER A 35 -8.96 6.77 17.18
CA SER A 35 -8.09 7.49 18.10
C SER A 35 -6.60 7.28 17.78
N GLU A 36 -6.22 6.07 17.35
CA GLU A 36 -4.85 5.78 16.91
C GLU A 36 -4.50 6.49 15.60
N LEU A 37 -5.44 6.53 14.64
CA LEU A 37 -5.28 7.24 13.36
C LEU A 37 -5.07 8.75 13.56
N LEU A 38 -5.86 9.37 14.46
CA LEU A 38 -5.73 10.78 14.78
C LEU A 38 -4.41 11.09 15.49
N ARG A 39 -3.96 10.22 16.41
CA ARG A 39 -2.66 10.37 17.08
C ARG A 39 -1.49 10.30 16.10
N HIS A 40 -1.56 9.43 15.10
CA HIS A 40 -0.55 9.33 14.03
C HIS A 40 -0.47 10.58 13.14
N GLN A 41 -1.52 11.41 13.08
CA GLN A 41 -1.52 12.67 12.33
C GLN A 41 -1.00 13.86 13.14
N VAL A 42 -0.99 13.75 14.49
CA VAL A 42 -0.62 14.85 15.40
C VAL A 42 0.82 14.71 15.90
N GLU A 43 1.39 13.50 15.97
CA GLU A 43 2.77 13.31 16.42
C GLU A 43 3.77 13.24 15.25
N PRO A 44 4.72 14.19 15.13
CA PRO A 44 5.82 14.06 14.19
C PRO A 44 6.78 12.98 14.70
N ASN A 45 6.85 11.86 13.97
CA ASN A 45 7.91 10.85 13.99
C ASN A 45 8.60 10.63 15.36
N GLN A 46 8.02 9.78 16.21
CA GLN A 46 8.79 9.09 17.25
C GLN A 46 8.85 7.59 16.98
N SER A 47 10.06 7.19 16.59
CA SER A 47 10.53 5.90 16.11
C SER A 47 10.64 4.87 17.23
N VAL A 48 9.58 4.10 17.52
CA VAL A 48 9.71 2.82 18.25
C VAL A 48 8.72 1.73 17.77
N VAL A 49 7.75 2.04 16.89
CA VAL A 49 6.75 1.07 16.37
C VAL A 49 7.02 0.68 14.90
N SER A 50 8.12 1.16 14.31
CA SER A 50 8.35 1.07 12.86
C SER A 50 8.65 -0.34 12.35
N GLU A 51 9.43 -1.15 13.07
CA GLU A 51 9.89 -2.44 12.56
C GLU A 51 8.75 -3.45 12.32
N THR A 52 7.77 -3.53 13.20
CA THR A 52 6.65 -4.49 13.06
C THR A 52 5.66 -4.05 11.98
N LYS A 53 5.42 -2.74 11.81
CA LYS A 53 4.58 -2.22 10.71
C LYS A 53 5.29 -2.27 9.36
N GLN A 54 6.61 -2.03 9.30
CA GLN A 54 7.41 -2.16 8.08
C GLN A 54 7.52 -3.60 7.63
N ALA A 55 7.82 -4.55 8.53
CA ALA A 55 7.87 -5.97 8.20
C ALA A 55 6.52 -6.48 7.64
N ASN A 56 5.40 -6.03 8.21
CA ASN A 56 4.06 -6.38 7.71
C ASN A 56 3.77 -5.77 6.33
N LYS A 57 4.18 -4.52 6.07
CA LYS A 57 4.06 -3.89 4.75
C LYS A 57 4.93 -4.58 3.71
N LEU A 58 6.18 -4.89 4.05
CA LEU A 58 7.12 -5.57 3.16
C LEU A 58 6.56 -6.95 2.75
N SER A 59 6.08 -7.72 3.74
CA SER A 59 5.48 -9.04 3.51
C SER A 59 4.24 -8.97 2.62
N HIS A 60 3.39 -7.95 2.84
CA HIS A 60 2.24 -7.70 1.98
C HIS A 60 2.66 -7.42 0.53
N TYR A 61 3.63 -6.53 0.31
CA TYR A 61 4.08 -6.17 -1.03
C TYR A 61 4.80 -7.31 -1.77
N ILE A 62 5.60 -8.11 -1.06
CA ILE A 62 6.19 -9.34 -1.61
C ILE A 62 5.08 -10.30 -2.08
N GLY A 63 3.95 -10.35 -1.36
CA GLY A 63 2.77 -11.14 -1.75
C GLY A 63 2.01 -10.62 -2.97
N VAL A 64 2.11 -9.33 -3.29
CA VAL A 64 1.45 -8.70 -4.45
C VAL A 64 2.25 -8.89 -5.74
N LEU A 65 3.58 -8.96 -5.65
CA LEU A 65 4.47 -9.06 -6.81
C LEU A 65 4.13 -10.23 -7.76
N PRO A 66 3.81 -11.45 -7.29
CA PRO A 66 3.42 -12.56 -8.17
C PRO A 66 2.16 -12.30 -8.97
N PHE A 67 1.22 -11.52 -8.43
CA PHE A 67 0.00 -11.15 -9.15
C PHE A 67 0.33 -10.15 -10.27
N LEU A 68 1.09 -9.11 -9.95
CA LEU A 68 1.51 -8.10 -10.91
C LEU A 68 2.33 -8.70 -12.06
N LEU A 69 3.33 -9.52 -11.77
CA LEU A 69 4.22 -10.14 -12.77
C LEU A 69 3.51 -11.18 -13.66
N GLN A 70 2.32 -11.63 -13.26
CA GLN A 70 1.51 -12.53 -14.08
C GLN A 70 0.58 -11.80 -15.05
N ASP A 71 0.39 -10.49 -14.90
CA ASP A 71 -0.39 -9.68 -15.83
C ASP A 71 0.25 -9.73 -17.23
N LYS A 72 -0.45 -10.36 -18.19
CA LYS A 72 0.01 -10.54 -19.57
C LYS A 72 -0.10 -9.26 -20.41
N GLU A 73 -0.89 -8.29 -19.98
CA GLU A 73 -0.99 -7.00 -20.63
C GLU A 73 0.19 -6.10 -20.23
N LEU A 74 0.63 -6.20 -18.97
CA LEU A 74 1.79 -5.47 -18.44
C LEU A 74 3.13 -6.14 -18.82
N PHE A 75 3.18 -7.47 -18.70
CA PHE A 75 4.34 -8.32 -19.00
C PHE A 75 3.99 -9.33 -20.07
N ARG A 76 4.20 -8.97 -21.34
CA ARG A 76 3.85 -9.80 -22.49
C ARG A 76 4.80 -10.97 -22.65
N THR A 77 6.08 -10.71 -22.41
CA THR A 77 7.17 -11.66 -22.60
C THR A 77 7.92 -11.88 -21.30
N ASN A 78 8.63 -13.01 -21.20
CA ASN A 78 9.55 -13.25 -20.10
C ASN A 78 10.68 -12.21 -20.05
N LYS A 79 11.04 -11.64 -21.21
CA LYS A 79 12.01 -10.55 -21.30
C LYS A 79 11.53 -9.30 -20.55
N ASP A 80 10.24 -8.97 -20.61
CA ASP A 80 9.68 -7.83 -19.87
C ASP A 80 9.85 -7.98 -18.35
N ILE A 81 9.64 -9.21 -17.85
CA ILE A 81 9.79 -9.56 -16.43
C ILE A 81 11.27 -9.46 -16.03
N ILE A 82 12.17 -9.90 -16.91
CA ILE A 82 13.61 -9.82 -16.70
C ILE A 82 14.07 -8.37 -16.63
N GLU A 83 13.71 -7.54 -17.62
CA GLU A 83 14.07 -6.12 -17.65
C GLU A 83 13.50 -5.36 -16.45
N PHE A 84 12.28 -5.68 -16.01
CA PHE A 84 11.70 -5.12 -14.79
C PHE A 84 12.54 -5.43 -13.55
N ALA A 85 12.90 -6.70 -13.36
CA ALA A 85 13.69 -7.14 -12.21
C ALA A 85 15.10 -6.51 -12.19
N GLU A 86 15.75 -6.47 -13.35
CA GLU A 86 17.08 -5.88 -13.51
C GLU A 86 17.07 -4.36 -13.31
N ASN A 87 16.10 -3.66 -13.93
CA ASN A 87 16.07 -2.19 -13.91
C ASN A 87 15.69 -1.61 -12.55
N LEU A 88 14.73 -2.22 -11.85
CA LEU A 88 14.18 -1.68 -10.61
C LEU A 88 14.90 -2.22 -9.38
N PHE A 89 15.08 -3.53 -9.33
CA PHE A 89 15.60 -4.21 -8.14
C PHE A 89 17.08 -4.56 -8.26
N SER A 90 17.68 -4.38 -9.45
CA SER A 90 19.07 -4.78 -9.71
C SER A 90 19.32 -6.27 -9.50
N ILE A 91 18.26 -7.09 -9.65
CA ILE A 91 18.33 -8.55 -9.56
C ILE A 91 18.88 -9.07 -10.88
N GLN A 92 20.15 -9.49 -10.87
CA GLN A 92 20.78 -10.05 -12.06
C GLN A 92 20.17 -11.41 -12.39
N MET A 93 19.59 -11.52 -13.59
CA MET A 93 19.11 -12.81 -14.08
C MET A 93 20.07 -13.36 -15.11
N THR A 94 20.45 -14.63 -14.92
CA THR A 94 21.11 -15.37 -15.99
C THR A 94 20.12 -15.46 -17.15
N ARG A 95 20.50 -14.90 -18.31
CA ARG A 95 19.71 -14.91 -19.56
C ARG A 95 19.55 -16.33 -20.08
N ASN A 96 18.79 -17.14 -19.37
CA ASN A 96 18.41 -18.46 -19.80
C ASN A 96 16.96 -18.39 -20.25
N ASP A 97 16.79 -18.25 -21.56
CA ASP A 97 15.54 -18.21 -22.34
C ASP A 97 14.55 -19.33 -21.96
N ARG A 98 15.02 -20.41 -21.32
CA ARG A 98 14.22 -21.60 -21.02
C ARG A 98 13.40 -21.55 -19.73
N ARG A 99 13.52 -20.52 -18.89
CA ARG A 99 12.74 -20.45 -17.65
C ARG A 99 11.28 -20.12 -17.96
N SER A 100 10.36 -20.87 -17.37
CA SER A 100 8.94 -20.55 -17.39
C SER A 100 8.67 -19.23 -16.67
N ARG A 101 7.54 -18.59 -16.98
CA ARG A 101 7.10 -17.37 -16.27
C ARG A 101 7.02 -17.60 -14.76
N TYR A 102 6.49 -18.75 -14.34
CA TYR A 102 6.38 -19.10 -12.92
C TYR A 102 7.74 -19.22 -12.23
N GLU A 103 8.73 -19.83 -12.90
CA GLU A 103 10.10 -19.90 -12.38
C GLU A 103 10.75 -18.51 -12.27
N LEU A 104 10.51 -17.62 -13.24
CA LEU A 104 11.00 -16.24 -13.17
C LEU A 104 10.39 -15.48 -12.01
N VAL A 105 9.05 -15.57 -11.86
CA VAL A 105 8.34 -14.92 -10.75
C VAL A 105 8.83 -15.46 -9.41
N GLY A 106 8.92 -16.79 -9.27
CA GLY A 106 9.43 -17.43 -8.06
C GLY A 106 10.85 -16.97 -7.72
N PHE A 107 11.74 -16.95 -8.71
CA PHE A 107 13.11 -16.46 -8.54
C PHE A 107 13.14 -15.00 -8.06
N ILE A 108 12.37 -14.11 -8.71
CA ILE A 108 12.32 -12.69 -8.34
C ILE A 108 11.84 -12.53 -6.89
N VAL A 109 10.73 -13.18 -6.52
CA VAL A 109 10.17 -13.11 -5.17
C VAL A 109 11.17 -13.58 -4.12
N THR A 110 11.96 -14.61 -4.41
CA THR A 110 13.00 -15.10 -3.50
C THR A 110 14.24 -14.22 -3.45
N GLU A 111 14.57 -13.50 -4.53
CA GLU A 111 15.73 -12.60 -4.56
C GLU A 111 15.39 -11.22 -3.97
N ILE A 112 14.12 -10.81 -4.01
CA ILE A 112 13.71 -9.46 -3.58
C ILE A 112 13.97 -9.21 -2.09
N ILE A 113 14.01 -10.26 -1.27
CA ILE A 113 14.34 -10.19 0.16
C ILE A 113 15.77 -9.72 0.42
N LYS A 114 16.64 -9.77 -0.60
CA LYS A 114 18.04 -9.33 -0.54
C LYS A 114 18.22 -7.88 -0.99
N VAL A 115 17.17 -7.27 -1.54
CA VAL A 115 17.19 -5.86 -1.93
C VAL A 115 17.12 -5.01 -0.67
N ASP A 116 17.81 -3.87 -0.70
CA ASP A 116 17.72 -2.86 0.35
C ASP A 116 16.25 -2.51 0.69
N GLU A 117 15.92 -2.54 1.98
CA GLU A 117 14.54 -2.44 2.45
C GLU A 117 13.90 -1.09 2.09
N GLU A 118 14.64 0.01 2.22
CA GLU A 118 14.14 1.35 1.88
C GLU A 118 13.87 1.47 0.38
N LYS A 119 14.80 0.98 -0.45
CA LYS A 119 14.63 0.92 -1.90
C LYS A 119 13.43 0.06 -2.27
N LEU A 120 13.28 -1.11 -1.65
CA LEU A 120 12.16 -2.01 -1.91
C LEU A 120 10.82 -1.36 -1.55
N LEU A 121 10.71 -0.79 -0.34
CA LEU A 121 9.49 -0.10 0.11
C LEU A 121 9.13 1.06 -0.82
N SER A 122 10.11 1.85 -1.25
CA SER A 122 9.88 2.95 -2.19
C SER A 122 9.28 2.47 -3.51
N ILE A 123 9.87 1.45 -4.12
CA ILE A 123 9.38 0.89 -5.39
C ILE A 123 8.00 0.24 -5.17
N MET A 124 7.79 -0.50 -4.08
CA MET A 124 6.53 -1.18 -3.80
C MET A 124 5.37 -0.23 -3.53
N ASN A 125 5.60 0.85 -2.78
CA ASN A 125 4.59 1.90 -2.58
C ASN A 125 4.20 2.55 -3.92
N SER A 126 5.18 2.75 -4.81
CA SER A 126 4.91 3.29 -6.16
C SER A 126 4.03 2.34 -6.98
N LEU A 127 4.28 1.03 -6.84
CA LEU A 127 3.54 -0.01 -7.55
C LEU A 127 2.16 -0.28 -6.95
N SER A 128 1.96 -0.06 -5.64
CA SER A 128 0.66 -0.29 -4.99
C SER A 128 -0.43 0.61 -5.59
N VAL A 129 -0.04 1.81 -6.03
CA VAL A 129 -0.90 2.75 -6.77
C VAL A 129 -1.53 2.11 -8.01
N LEU A 130 -0.84 1.18 -8.68
CA LEU A 130 -1.38 0.44 -9.82
C LEU A 130 -2.38 -0.63 -9.41
N THR A 131 -2.20 -1.23 -8.23
CA THR A 131 -3.10 -2.28 -7.72
C THR A 131 -4.33 -1.73 -6.99
N GLU A 132 -4.30 -0.46 -6.57
CA GLU A 132 -5.38 0.21 -5.85
C GLU A 132 -6.39 0.90 -6.79
N SER A 133 -6.06 1.11 -8.06
CA SER A 133 -6.92 1.80 -9.03
C SER A 133 -6.84 1.18 -10.43
N ASP A 134 -7.95 0.56 -10.86
CA ASP A 134 -8.09 -0.02 -12.19
C ASP A 134 -7.83 1.01 -13.30
N ASP A 135 -8.28 2.25 -13.12
CA ASP A 135 -8.04 3.34 -14.09
C ASP A 135 -6.56 3.65 -14.26
N LYS A 136 -5.80 3.73 -13.15
CA LYS A 136 -4.34 3.95 -13.20
C LYS A 136 -3.63 2.77 -13.86
N LEU A 137 -4.06 1.54 -13.57
CA LEU A 137 -3.53 0.34 -14.22
C LEU A 137 -3.77 0.36 -15.74
N VAL A 138 -4.97 0.73 -16.18
CA VAL A 138 -5.32 0.86 -17.60
C VAL A 138 -4.47 1.92 -18.30
N GLN A 139 -4.25 3.07 -17.67
CA GLN A 139 -3.37 4.11 -18.23
C GLN A 139 -1.91 3.65 -18.29
N PHE A 140 -1.44 2.96 -17.25
CA PHE A 140 -0.08 2.45 -17.20
C PHE A 140 0.17 1.39 -18.29
N ARG A 141 -0.81 0.52 -18.57
CA ARG A 141 -0.75 -0.44 -19.69
C ARG A 141 -0.65 0.25 -21.05
N LYS A 142 -1.19 1.47 -21.21
CA LYS A 142 -1.03 2.26 -22.44
C LYS A 142 0.39 2.78 -22.57
N THR A 143 0.93 3.39 -21.51
CA THR A 143 2.33 3.88 -21.48
C THR A 143 3.34 2.75 -21.70
N ARG A 144 3.04 1.53 -21.24
CA ARG A 144 3.90 0.35 -21.49
C ARG A 144 4.12 0.07 -22.99
N ASN A 145 3.18 0.45 -23.85
CA ASN A 145 3.26 0.22 -25.29
C ASN A 145 4.12 1.25 -26.03
N ASP A 146 4.61 2.28 -25.34
CA ASP A 146 5.47 3.28 -25.95
C ASP A 146 6.84 2.67 -26.29
N ILE A 147 7.39 3.09 -27.43
CA ILE A 147 8.65 2.55 -27.97
C ILE A 147 9.84 2.85 -27.02
N ASP A 148 9.80 3.98 -26.32
CA ASP A 148 10.85 4.44 -25.40
C ASP A 148 10.55 4.14 -23.93
N PHE A 149 9.78 3.07 -23.65
CA PHE A 149 9.37 2.75 -22.29
C PHE A 149 10.56 2.38 -21.38
N SER A 150 10.65 3.05 -20.23
CA SER A 150 11.59 2.76 -19.15
C SER A 150 10.86 2.48 -17.84
N TRP A 151 11.12 1.32 -17.23
CA TRP A 151 10.52 0.94 -15.94
C TRP A 151 10.82 1.95 -14.83
N ASN A 152 12.07 2.41 -14.74
CA ASN A 152 12.48 3.40 -13.73
C ASN A 152 11.73 4.73 -13.90
N GLU A 153 11.59 5.20 -15.14
CA GLU A 153 10.89 6.45 -15.41
C GLU A 153 9.38 6.32 -15.17
N ALA A 154 8.78 5.22 -15.64
CA ALA A 154 7.36 4.95 -15.49
C ALA A 154 6.95 4.86 -14.02
N ILE A 155 7.74 4.17 -13.19
CA ILE A 155 7.46 4.07 -11.75
C ILE A 155 7.74 5.41 -11.03
N SER A 156 8.79 6.15 -11.42
CA SER A 156 9.06 7.48 -10.86
C SER A 156 7.89 8.44 -11.07
N LYS A 157 7.21 8.36 -12.22
CA LYS A 157 6.01 9.17 -12.51
C LYS A 157 4.81 8.81 -11.61
N LEU A 158 4.70 7.57 -11.15
CA LEU A 158 3.64 7.15 -10.22
C LEU A 158 3.75 7.81 -8.84
N ASN A 159 4.97 8.10 -8.38
CA ASN A 159 5.22 8.80 -7.11
C ASN A 159 4.93 10.30 -7.14
N LYS A 160 4.79 10.90 -8.33
CA LYS A 160 4.63 12.35 -8.49
C LYS A 160 3.17 12.78 -8.72
N SER A 161 2.22 11.84 -8.70
CA SER A 161 0.80 12.06 -8.96
C SER A 161 -0.05 11.75 -7.74
#